data_AF-A0A855EYA9-F1
#
_entry.id   AF-A0A855EYA9-F1
#
_cell.length_a   1.000
_cell.length_b   1.000
_cell.length_c   1.000
_cell.angle_alpha   90.00
_cell.angle_beta   90.00
_cell.angle_gamma   90.00
#
_symmetry.space_group_name_H-M   'P 1'
#
loop_
_entity.id
_entity.type
_entity.pdbx_description
1 polymer ?
#
loop_
_entity_poly.entity_id
_entity_poly.type
_entity_poly.pdbx_seq_one_letter_code
_entity_poly.pdbx_strand_id
1 'polypeptide(L)' 'MKESKEQGDWYDIIRRSDGKVIGSMPFESRCLVYTRNGLVSCRPLLEDEGIFNLSSGTRFLRRLGYHVKQPSDIMISTD' A
#
# COMPACT_ATOMS: atom_id res chain seq x y z
N MET A 1 1.17 16.56 -30.58
CA MET A 1 1.24 15.18 -30.04
C MET A 1 0.07 15.04 -29.08
N LYS A 2 -0.99 14.30 -29.47
CA LYS A 2 -2.11 14.06 -28.55
C LYS A 2 -1.60 13.08 -27.50
N GLU A 3 -1.45 13.51 -26.26
CA GLU A 3 -1.31 12.60 -25.13
C GLU A 3 -2.55 11.70 -25.14
N SER A 4 -2.36 10.45 -25.54
CA SER A 4 -3.31 9.40 -25.24
C SER A 4 -3.40 9.33 -23.73
N LYS A 5 -4.46 9.90 -23.16
CA LYS A 5 -4.84 9.65 -21.78
C LYS A 5 -5.03 8.14 -21.66
N GLU A 6 -4.01 7.43 -21.20
CA GLU A 6 -4.18 6.08 -20.70
C GLU A 6 -5.24 6.20 -19.62
N GLN A 7 -6.43 5.69 -19.92
CA GLN A 7 -7.50 5.53 -18.96
C GLN A 7 -7.08 4.34 -18.10
N GLY A 8 -6.04 4.55 -17.29
CA GLY A 8 -5.50 3.56 -16.38
C GLY A 8 -6.58 3.13 -15.40
N ASP A 9 -6.49 1.89 -14.93
CA ASP A 9 -7.44 1.35 -13.97
C ASP A 9 -7.46 2.19 -12.68
N TRP A 10 -8.59 2.18 -11.98
CA TRP A 10 -8.78 2.91 -10.72
C TRP A 10 -9.26 1.97 -9.63
N TYR A 11 -8.87 2.27 -8.40
CA TYR A 11 -9.39 1.64 -7.21
C TYR A 11 -10.33 2.59 -6.47
N ASP A 12 -11.48 2.07 -6.05
CA ASP A 12 -12.39 2.75 -5.15
C ASP A 12 -12.20 2.29 -3.70
N ILE A 13 -12.19 3.24 -2.78
CA ILE A 13 -12.26 2.99 -1.34
C ILE A 13 -13.74 3.03 -0.95
N ILE A 14 -14.26 1.87 -0.55
CA ILE A 14 -15.69 1.70 -0.24
C ILE A 14 -15.88 1.55 1.27
N ARG A 15 -16.75 2.37 1.84
CA ARG A 15 -17.20 2.20 3.22
C ARG A 15 -18.16 1.01 3.28
N ARG A 16 -17.76 -0.04 3.99
CA ARG A 16 -18.49 -1.32 3.99
C ARG A 16 -19.93 -1.23 4.51
N SER A 17 -20.22 -0.36 5.48
CA SER A 17 -21.53 -0.31 6.14
C SER A 17 -22.67 0.16 5.25
N ASP A 18 -22.39 1.06 4.30
CA ASP A 18 -23.38 1.72 3.45
C ASP A 18 -23.05 1.60 1.95
N GLY A 19 -21.94 0.96 1.60
CA GLY A 19 -21.49 0.77 0.21
C GLY A 19 -21.01 2.05 -0.45
N LYS A 20 -20.85 3.16 0.29
CA LYS A 20 -20.50 4.45 -0.30
C LYS A 20 -19.03 4.50 -0.71
N VAL A 21 -18.75 4.93 -1.94
CA VAL A 21 -17.40 5.30 -2.37
C VAL A 21 -17.00 6.59 -1.65
N ILE A 22 -15.90 6.54 -0.90
CA ILE A 22 -15.39 7.67 -0.11
C ILE A 22 -14.08 8.24 -0.67
N GLY A 23 -13.51 7.61 -1.69
CA GLY A 23 -12.36 8.08 -2.43
C GLY A 23 -11.98 7.12 -3.55
N SER A 24 -11.22 7.61 -4.51
CA SER A 24 -10.71 6.82 -5.64
C SER A 24 -9.25 7.14 -5.88
N MET A 25 -8.47 6.18 -6.36
CA MET A 25 -7.04 6.35 -6.66
C MET A 25 -6.63 5.60 -7.93
N PRO A 26 -5.72 6.15 -8.74
CA PRO A 26 -5.18 5.43 -9.90
C PRO A 26 -4.48 4.12 -9.49
N PHE A 27 -4.55 3.09 -10.35
CA PHE A 27 -3.98 1.75 -10.11
C PHE A 27 -2.49 1.78 -9.75
N GLU A 28 -1.71 2.64 -10.40
CA GLU A 28 -0.26 2.76 -10.15
C GLU A 28 0.10 3.74 -9.02
N SER A 29 -0.88 4.15 -8.21
CA SER A 29 -0.62 5.09 -7.13
C SER A 29 0.12 4.45 -5.97
N ARG A 30 1.24 5.06 -5.57
CA ARG A 30 1.95 4.72 -4.33
C ARG A 30 1.44 5.63 -3.21
N CYS A 31 0.45 5.16 -2.46
CA CYS A 31 -0.18 5.92 -1.40
C CYS A 31 -0.26 5.15 -0.07
N LEU A 32 -0.18 5.88 1.03
CA LEU A 32 -0.55 5.40 2.36
C LEU A 32 -2.03 5.69 2.61
N VAL A 33 -2.78 4.65 2.96
CA VAL A 33 -4.19 4.75 3.37
C VAL A 33 -4.29 4.44 4.85
N TYR A 34 -4.87 5.35 5.62
CA TYR A 34 -5.10 5.14 7.05
C TYR A 34 -6.45 5.67 7.49
N THR A 35 -6.93 5.12 8.61
CA THR A 35 -8.18 5.54 9.22
C THR A 35 -7.95 5.89 10.68
N ARG A 36 -8.61 6.95 11.16
CA ARG A 36 -8.55 7.37 12.57
C ARG A 36 -9.83 8.09 12.96
N ASN A 37 -10.49 7.64 14.03
CA ASN A 37 -11.72 8.25 14.56
C ASN A 37 -12.81 8.46 13.50
N GLY A 38 -12.98 7.51 12.57
CA GLY A 38 -13.97 7.60 11.49
C GLY A 38 -13.56 8.46 10.29
N LEU A 39 -12.38 9.09 10.33
CA LEU A 39 -11.79 9.75 9.17
C LEU A 39 -10.96 8.76 8.36
N VAL A 40 -11.04 8.88 7.04
CA VAL A 40 -10.18 8.16 6.09
C VAL A 40 -9.31 9.19 5.39
N SER A 41 -8.01 8.93 5.33
CA SER A 41 -7.05 9.78 4.63
C SER A 41 -6.20 8.92 3.71
N CYS A 42 -5.93 9.46 2.53
CA CYS A 42 -5.02 8.91 1.55
C CYS A 42 -3.98 9.98 1.23
N ARG A 43 -2.69 9.63 1.34
CA ARG A 43 -1.61 10.52 0.91
C ARG A 43 -0.62 9.77 0.02
N PRO A 44 0.00 10.42 -0.97
CA PRO A 44 1.15 9.87 -1.65
C PRO A 44 2.26 9.49 -0.65
N LEU A 45 3.02 8.45 -0.98
CA LEU A 45 4.23 8.11 -0.24
C LEU A 45 5.27 9.22 -0.39
N LEU A 46 6.03 9.45 0.68
CA LEU A 46 7.22 10.30 0.65
C LEU A 46 8.36 9.60 -0.10
N GLU A 47 9.39 10.34 -0.48
CA GLU A 47 10.53 9.79 -1.23
C GLU A 47 11.27 8.67 -0.49
N ASP A 48 11.26 8.71 0.84
CA ASP A 48 11.90 7.76 1.74
C ASP A 48 10.96 6.62 2.20
N GLU A 49 9.72 6.58 1.70
CA GLU A 49 8.76 5.54 2.02
C GLU A 49 8.68 4.48 0.91
N GLY A 50 8.78 3.20 1.32
CA GLY A 50 8.72 2.06 0.42
C GLY A 50 7.55 1.13 0.74
N ILE A 51 6.97 0.52 -0.30
CA ILE A 51 6.01 -0.57 -0.16
C ILE A 51 6.78 -1.88 -0.27
N PHE A 52 6.65 -2.73 0.74
CA PHE A 52 7.28 -4.03 0.78
C PHE A 52 6.24 -5.09 1.12
N ASN A 53 6.33 -6.26 0.48
CA ASN A 53 5.77 -7.46 1.06
C ASN A 53 6.73 -8.00 2.14
N LEU A 54 6.30 -8.98 2.93
CA LEU A 54 7.10 -9.48 4.05
C LEU A 54 8.49 -9.97 3.59
N SER A 55 8.54 -10.68 2.46
CA SER A 55 9.77 -11.24 1.89
C SER A 55 10.73 -10.15 1.43
N SER A 56 10.24 -9.13 0.70
CA SER A 56 11.07 -8.02 0.22
C SER A 56 11.51 -7.10 1.35
N GLY A 57 10.66 -6.86 2.35
CA GLY A 57 10.99 -6.10 3.55
C GLY A 57 12.06 -6.79 4.40
N THR A 58 11.93 -8.09 4.63
CA THR A 58 12.94 -8.88 5.36
C THR A 58 14.29 -8.86 4.64
N ARG A 59 14.28 -9.00 3.31
CA ARG A 59 15.50 -8.93 2.50
C ARG A 59 16.15 -7.54 2.56
N PHE A 60 15.34 -6.49 2.50
CA PHE A 60 15.81 -5.11 2.63
C PHE A 60 16.50 -4.88 3.99
N LEU A 61 15.88 -5.30 5.08
CA LEU A 61 16.46 -5.17 6.43
C LEU A 61 17.78 -5.93 6.58
N ARG A 62 17.86 -7.16 6.05
CA ARG A 62 19.11 -7.94 6.05
C ARG A 62 20.25 -7.25 5.29
N ARG A 63 19.94 -6.61 4.16
CA ARG A 63 20.94 -5.84 3.38
C ARG A 63 21.46 -4.63 4.14
N LEU A 64 20.68 -4.07 5.05
CA LEU A 64 21.09 -3.00 5.97
C LEU A 64 21.88 -3.50 7.20
N GLY A 65 22.11 -4.81 7.32
CA GLY A 65 22.86 -5.41 8.44
C GLY A 65 22.01 -5.82 9.65
N TYR A 66 20.68 -5.67 9.57
CA TYR A 66 19.80 -6.11 10.65
C TYR A 66 19.72 -7.64 10.72
N HIS A 67 19.73 -8.16 11.95
CA HIS A 67 19.53 -9.57 12.24
C HIS A 67 18.04 -9.83 12.50
N VAL A 68 17.30 -10.09 11.41
CA VAL A 68 15.86 -10.37 11.47
C VAL A 68 15.62 -11.76 12.08
N LYS A 69 15.00 -11.80 13.26
CA LYS A 69 14.50 -13.04 13.89
C LYS A 69 13.25 -13.56 13.17
N GLN A 70 12.82 -14.78 13.48
CA GLN A 70 11.62 -15.37 12.87
C GLN A 70 10.44 -14.38 12.91
N PRO A 71 9.64 -14.29 11.82
CA PRO A 71 8.41 -13.52 11.80
C PRO A 71 7.55 -13.90 13.01
N SER A 72 7.09 -12.91 13.77
CA SER A 72 6.18 -13.13 14.92
C SER A 72 4.72 -13.20 14.48
N ASP A 73 4.44 -12.76 13.26
CA ASP A 73 3.18 -12.88 12.58
C ASP A 73 2.90 -14.34 12.22
N ILE A 74 1.69 -14.83 12.53
CA ILE A 74 1.23 -16.22 12.33
C ILE A 74 1.01 -16.53 10.82
N MET A 75 1.60 -15.73 9.92
CA MET A 75 1.48 -15.96 8.48
C MET A 75 2.41 -17.09 8.05
N ILE A 76 1.82 -18.14 7.51
CA ILE A 76 2.57 -19.25 6.93
C ILE A 76 3.06 -18.79 5.55
N SER A 77 4.38 -18.74 5.36
CA SER A 77 5.00 -18.50 4.06
C SER A 77 4.63 -19.64 3.11
N THR A 78 3.99 -19.32 1.98
CA THR A 78 3.63 -20.28 0.92
C THR A 78 4.60 -20.25 -0.26
N ASP A 79 5.86 -19.84 -0.03
CA ASP A 79 6.93 -19.99 -1.03
C ASP A 79 7.15 -21.47 -1.39
#